data_AF-A0AA35UXG1-F1
#
_entry.id   AF-A0AA35UXG1-F1
#
_cell.length_a   1.000
_cell.length_b   1.000
_cell.length_c   1.000
_cell.angle_alpha   90.00
_cell.angle_beta   90.00
_cell.angle_gamma   90.00
#
_symmetry.space_group_name_H-M   'P 1'
#
loop_
_entity.id
_entity.type
_entity.pdbx_description
1 polymer ?
#
loop_
_entity_poly.entity_id
_entity_poly.type
_entity_poly.pdbx_seq_one_letter_code
_entity_poly.pdbx_strand_id
1 'polypeptide(L)'
;MKARVGRPFAGLAAAAVLTLLAWADPRIPLERPVFRYLFVLDITQSMNARDYHLEGLPADRLGFAKAAIRRAITDLPCGSQAGLGLFTTQNVELLFEPLEVCRHAGVIEDVLEHVDWRMAWAADSFIAQGLNAALRIVKKRDPAPRLVFLSDGQQTPEDPVRPELKIKPGEVQGLIVGVGDVKPVPIPRLDRENRPLGFWEKADILAPVTTTAYLDASADTSHRRGNDGSLYLSWLHETELRDFADTAGLGYLRLDTPEGLSLALRDPALGELRVVPTGIGWTLALIAWLLVIWPHLVPDPRARHVSG
;
A
#
# COMPACT_ATOMS: atom_id res chain seq x y z
N MET A 1 -47.01 47.27 2.15
CA MET A 1 -45.65 46.85 1.72
C MET A 1 -45.15 45.78 2.67
N LYS A 2 -45.24 44.49 2.31
CA LYS A 2 -44.62 43.39 3.09
C LYS A 2 -43.19 43.21 2.58
N ALA A 3 -42.24 43.33 3.50
CA ALA A 3 -40.81 43.30 3.24
C ALA A 3 -40.40 42.05 2.42
N ARG A 4 -39.84 42.29 1.22
CA ARG A 4 -39.15 41.28 0.38
C ARG A 4 -37.77 40.88 0.95
N VAL A 5 -37.47 41.24 2.20
CA VAL A 5 -36.14 41.11 2.85
C VAL A 5 -35.86 39.68 3.36
N GLY A 6 -36.87 38.80 3.49
CA GLY A 6 -36.71 37.56 4.26
C GLY A 6 -36.09 36.34 3.56
N ARG A 7 -36.27 36.16 2.24
CA ARG A 7 -35.91 34.88 1.57
C ARG A 7 -34.42 34.69 1.26
N PRO A 8 -33.67 35.68 0.73
CA PRO A 8 -32.24 35.50 0.46
C PRO A 8 -31.41 35.49 1.76
N PHE A 9 -31.78 36.31 2.75
CA PHE A 9 -31.08 36.38 4.02
C PHE A 9 -31.21 35.08 4.85
N ALA A 10 -32.41 34.46 4.87
CA ALA A 10 -32.61 33.20 5.58
C ALA A 10 -31.82 32.04 4.94
N GLY A 11 -31.74 31.99 3.60
CA GLY A 11 -30.94 30.99 2.89
C GLY A 11 -29.44 31.12 3.16
N LEU A 12 -28.92 32.35 3.16
CA LEU A 12 -27.51 32.63 3.48
C LEU A 12 -27.17 32.33 4.95
N ALA A 13 -28.05 32.66 5.89
CA ALA A 13 -27.87 32.30 7.29
C ALA A 13 -27.86 30.79 7.51
N ALA A 14 -28.78 30.05 6.86
CA ALA A 14 -28.82 28.59 6.91
C ALA A 14 -27.55 27.99 6.30
N ALA A 15 -27.07 28.50 5.16
CA ALA A 15 -25.82 28.08 4.55
C ALA A 15 -24.63 28.31 5.48
N ALA A 16 -24.52 29.49 6.11
CA ALA A 16 -23.46 29.79 7.07
C ALA A 16 -23.45 28.82 8.27
N VAL A 17 -24.63 28.51 8.83
CA VAL A 17 -24.76 27.52 9.91
C VAL A 17 -24.35 26.13 9.43
N LEU A 18 -24.79 25.68 8.25
CA LEU A 18 -24.41 24.38 7.68
C LEU A 18 -22.91 24.29 7.41
N THR A 19 -22.27 25.37 6.96
CA THR A 19 -20.80 25.43 6.79
C THR A 19 -20.08 25.35 8.14
N LEU A 20 -20.57 26.05 9.17
CA LEU A 20 -20.02 25.92 10.53
C LEU A 20 -20.18 24.51 11.08
N LEU A 21 -21.34 23.88 10.87
CA LEU A 21 -21.57 22.48 11.24
C LEU A 21 -20.67 21.55 10.43
N ALA A 22 -20.49 21.77 9.13
CA ALA A 22 -19.57 20.97 8.31
C ALA A 22 -18.13 21.05 8.83
N TRP A 23 -17.69 22.24 9.25
CA TRP A 23 -16.36 22.47 9.81
C TRP A 23 -16.15 21.79 11.17
N ALA A 24 -17.22 21.60 11.95
CA ALA A 24 -17.17 20.89 13.23
C ALA A 24 -17.05 19.34 13.09
N ASP A 25 -16.99 18.80 11.87
CA ASP A 25 -16.90 17.37 11.53
C ASP A 25 -17.89 16.47 12.30
N PRO A 26 -19.23 16.70 12.18
CA PRO A 26 -20.22 15.87 12.82
C PRO A 26 -20.15 14.45 12.26
N ARG A 27 -20.12 13.47 13.16
CA ARG A 27 -20.06 12.04 12.82
C ARG A 27 -21.32 11.34 13.30
N ILE A 28 -21.91 10.55 12.41
CA ILE A 28 -23.04 9.68 12.75
C ILE A 28 -22.63 8.21 12.65
N PRO A 29 -23.15 7.33 13.53
CA PRO A 29 -22.89 5.90 13.44
C PRO A 29 -23.62 5.33 12.21
N LEU A 30 -22.87 4.80 11.25
CA LEU A 30 -23.41 4.13 10.06
C LEU A 30 -22.76 2.75 9.91
N GLU A 31 -23.54 1.75 9.52
CA GLU A 31 -23.01 0.44 9.13
C GLU A 31 -22.35 0.53 7.76
N ARG A 32 -21.08 0.11 7.70
CA ARG A 32 -20.29 0.09 6.46
C ARG A 32 -19.38 -1.12 6.42
N PRO A 33 -19.03 -1.61 5.22
CA PRO A 33 -17.96 -2.58 5.08
C PRO A 33 -16.64 -1.91 5.45
N VAL A 34 -15.93 -2.50 6.41
CA VAL A 34 -14.59 -2.08 6.82
C VAL A 34 -13.62 -3.24 6.69
N PHE A 35 -12.36 -2.90 6.53
CA PHE A 35 -11.31 -3.87 6.28
C PHE A 35 -10.20 -3.71 7.30
N ARG A 36 -9.53 -4.81 7.66
CA ARG A 36 -8.39 -4.79 8.58
C ARG A 36 -7.23 -5.52 7.93
N TYR A 37 -6.24 -4.80 7.43
CA TYR A 37 -5.10 -5.36 6.71
C TYR A 37 -3.79 -5.25 7.51
N LEU A 38 -2.93 -6.24 7.34
CA LEU A 38 -1.52 -6.15 7.66
C LEU A 38 -0.73 -6.30 6.36
N PHE A 39 -0.13 -5.21 5.88
CA PHE A 39 0.78 -5.22 4.74
C PHE A 39 2.15 -5.69 5.21
N VAL A 40 2.74 -6.64 4.49
CA VAL A 40 4.12 -7.09 4.70
C VAL A 40 4.85 -6.88 3.39
N LEU A 41 5.81 -5.96 3.42
CA LEU A 41 6.55 -5.53 2.24
C LEU A 41 7.95 -6.14 2.24
N ASP A 42 8.28 -6.87 1.17
CA ASP A 42 9.65 -7.27 0.88
C ASP A 42 10.52 -6.04 0.59
N ILE A 43 11.64 -5.93 1.32
CA ILE A 43 12.62 -4.83 1.19
C ILE A 43 14.00 -5.34 0.75
N THR A 44 14.08 -6.58 0.22
CA THR A 44 15.32 -7.16 -0.28
C THR A 44 15.85 -6.43 -1.53
N GLN A 45 17.10 -6.71 -1.91
CA GLN A 45 17.75 -6.02 -3.03
C GLN A 45 17.04 -6.24 -4.37
N SER A 46 16.40 -7.39 -4.59
CA SER A 46 15.65 -7.65 -5.81
C SER A 46 14.46 -6.71 -5.98
N MET A 47 13.95 -6.13 -4.90
CA MET A 47 12.92 -5.10 -4.92
C MET A 47 13.44 -3.73 -5.44
N ASN A 48 14.75 -3.56 -5.64
CA ASN A 48 15.32 -2.41 -6.34
C ASN A 48 15.36 -2.59 -7.88
N ALA A 49 15.04 -3.79 -8.38
CA ALA A 49 14.98 -4.04 -9.82
C ALA A 49 13.97 -3.11 -10.50
N ARG A 50 14.30 -2.67 -11.73
CA ARG A 50 13.55 -1.66 -12.48
C ARG A 50 12.87 -2.28 -13.69
N ASP A 51 11.70 -2.88 -13.46
CA ASP A 51 10.89 -3.57 -14.47
C ASP A 51 9.44 -3.05 -14.55
N TYR A 52 9.12 -1.97 -13.83
CA TYR A 52 7.88 -1.21 -14.03
C TYR A 52 8.07 -0.06 -15.02
N HIS A 53 7.05 0.18 -15.84
CA HIS A 53 7.09 1.16 -16.94
C HIS A 53 5.83 2.04 -17.04
N LEU A 54 5.11 2.25 -15.93
CA LEU A 54 3.91 3.09 -15.91
C LEU A 54 4.25 4.56 -15.64
N GLU A 55 3.73 5.47 -16.47
CA GLU A 55 3.99 6.90 -16.35
C GLU A 55 3.53 7.46 -15.00
N GLY A 56 4.36 8.31 -14.40
CA GLY A 56 4.08 8.93 -13.10
C GLY A 56 4.23 8.00 -11.89
N LEU A 57 4.65 6.74 -12.09
CA LEU A 57 4.91 5.78 -11.02
C LEU A 57 6.41 5.40 -10.96
N PRO A 58 6.91 4.96 -9.80
CA PRO A 58 8.28 4.48 -9.69
C PRO A 58 8.53 3.27 -10.61
N ALA A 59 9.72 3.23 -11.20
CA ALA A 59 10.13 2.13 -12.06
C ALA A 59 10.65 0.92 -11.27
N ASP A 60 11.08 1.13 -10.02
CA ASP A 60 11.55 0.08 -9.13
C ASP A 60 10.38 -0.61 -8.40
N ARG A 61 10.55 -1.91 -8.12
CA ARG A 61 9.52 -2.76 -7.50
C ARG A 61 9.08 -2.25 -6.12
N LEU A 62 10.00 -1.85 -5.26
CA LEU A 62 9.70 -1.35 -3.92
C LEU A 62 8.89 -0.06 -3.97
N GLY A 63 9.32 0.91 -4.77
CA GLY A 63 8.62 2.17 -5.00
C GLY A 63 7.24 1.96 -5.59
N PHE A 64 7.11 1.04 -6.56
CA PHE A 64 5.82 0.70 -7.16
C PHE A 64 4.87 0.06 -6.15
N ALA A 65 5.36 -0.89 -5.36
CA ALA A 65 4.60 -1.51 -4.27
C ALA A 65 4.13 -0.49 -3.23
N LYS A 66 5.00 0.45 -2.82
CA LYS A 66 4.64 1.56 -1.93
C LYS A 66 3.55 2.44 -2.53
N ALA A 67 3.65 2.78 -3.82
CA ALA A 67 2.63 3.57 -4.51
C ALA A 67 1.27 2.84 -4.56
N ALA A 68 1.29 1.54 -4.82
CA ALA A 68 0.10 0.71 -4.82
C ALA A 68 -0.55 0.59 -3.44
N ILE A 69 0.25 0.39 -2.38
CA ILE A 69 -0.24 0.37 -0.99
C ILE A 69 -0.85 1.72 -0.62
N ARG A 70 -0.17 2.83 -0.94
CA ARG A 70 -0.67 4.19 -0.68
C ARG A 70 -2.05 4.39 -1.32
N ARG A 71 -2.18 4.01 -2.60
CA ARG A 71 -3.45 4.09 -3.33
C ARG A 71 -4.52 3.23 -2.69
N ALA A 72 -4.21 1.98 -2.36
CA ALA A 72 -5.14 1.06 -1.71
C ALA A 72 -5.64 1.61 -0.37
N ILE A 73 -4.75 2.08 0.50
CA ILE A 73 -5.10 2.64 1.81
C ILE A 73 -5.97 3.88 1.67
N THR A 74 -5.67 4.74 0.69
CA THR A 74 -6.47 5.96 0.40
C THR A 74 -7.89 5.63 -0.04
N ASP A 75 -8.06 4.54 -0.80
CA ASP A 75 -9.35 4.11 -1.32
C ASP A 75 -10.19 3.30 -0.32
N LEU A 76 -9.61 2.90 0.82
CA LEU A 76 -10.34 2.18 1.87
C LEU A 76 -11.34 3.10 2.57
N PRO A 77 -12.54 2.60 2.91
CA PRO A 77 -13.51 3.38 3.67
C PRO A 77 -13.00 3.65 5.09
N CYS A 78 -13.27 4.85 5.62
CA CYS A 78 -12.97 5.18 7.02
C CYS A 78 -13.57 4.15 7.98
N GLY A 79 -12.83 3.85 9.04
CA GLY A 79 -13.08 2.73 9.94
C GLY A 79 -12.28 1.48 9.59
N SER A 80 -11.76 1.39 8.37
CA SER A 80 -10.77 0.37 8.01
C SER A 80 -9.45 0.60 8.73
N GLN A 81 -8.67 -0.46 8.92
CA GLN A 81 -7.37 -0.43 9.58
C GLN A 81 -6.28 -0.98 8.67
N ALA A 82 -5.13 -0.34 8.68
CA ALA A 82 -3.93 -0.78 7.96
C ALA A 82 -2.75 -0.84 8.92
N GLY A 83 -2.05 -1.97 8.94
CA GLY A 83 -0.77 -2.16 9.61
C GLY A 83 0.33 -2.38 8.59
N LEU A 84 1.59 -2.17 8.98
CA LEU A 84 2.73 -2.32 8.09
C LEU A 84 3.85 -3.11 8.79
N GLY A 85 4.36 -4.11 8.11
CA GLY A 85 5.56 -4.84 8.46
C GLY A 85 6.50 -4.96 7.27
N LEU A 86 7.76 -5.26 7.56
CA LEU A 86 8.83 -5.41 6.58
C LEU A 86 9.35 -6.85 6.63
N PHE A 87 9.57 -7.42 5.46
CA PHE A 87 10.20 -8.72 5.29
C PHE A 87 11.63 -8.55 4.76
N THR A 88 12.58 -9.19 5.44
CA THR A 88 13.97 -9.32 4.98
C THR A 88 14.54 -10.61 5.58
N THR A 89 15.37 -11.33 4.82
CA THR A 89 15.92 -12.63 5.21
C THR A 89 14.82 -13.69 5.38
N GLN A 90 14.51 -14.04 6.62
CA GLN A 90 13.52 -15.04 7.03
C GLN A 90 12.50 -14.49 8.04
N ASN A 91 12.60 -13.21 8.41
CA ASN A 91 11.79 -12.61 9.47
C ASN A 91 10.89 -11.50 8.94
N VAL A 92 9.84 -11.21 9.70
CA VAL A 92 8.94 -10.09 9.48
C VAL A 92 8.91 -9.24 10.75
N GLU A 93 9.21 -7.96 10.61
CA GLU A 93 9.16 -6.99 11.71
C GLU A 93 8.02 -5.99 11.47
N LEU A 94 7.22 -5.71 12.49
CA LEU A 94 6.13 -4.75 12.39
C LEU A 94 6.64 -3.33 12.64
N LEU A 95 6.37 -2.42 11.71
CA LEU A 95 6.55 -0.99 11.96
C LEU A 95 5.41 -0.46 12.83
N PHE A 96 4.18 -0.91 12.58
CA PHE A 96 3.03 -0.61 13.42
C PHE A 96 1.90 -1.64 13.24
N GLU A 97 1.16 -1.87 14.33
CA GLU A 97 -0.09 -2.64 14.34
C GLU A 97 -1.20 -1.90 13.56
N PRO A 98 -2.23 -2.59 13.04
CA PRO A 98 -3.27 -1.94 12.23
C PRO A 98 -3.94 -0.74 12.89
N LEU A 99 -3.70 0.44 12.31
CA LEU A 99 -4.24 1.74 12.71
C LEU A 99 -5.40 2.13 11.80
N GLU A 100 -6.40 2.84 12.35
CA GLU A 100 -7.54 3.31 11.54
C GLU A 100 -7.08 4.34 10.50
N VAL A 101 -7.44 4.09 9.23
CA VAL A 101 -6.84 4.75 8.06
C VAL A 101 -7.13 6.24 8.00
N CYS A 102 -8.35 6.69 8.30
CA CYS A 102 -8.69 8.11 8.20
C CYS A 102 -8.13 8.92 9.37
N ARG A 103 -8.10 8.35 10.58
CA ARG A 103 -7.57 9.00 11.78
C ARG A 103 -6.05 9.11 11.80
N HIS A 104 -5.34 8.18 11.15
CA HIS A 104 -3.87 8.16 11.14
C HIS A 104 -3.28 8.23 9.74
N ALA A 105 -4.02 8.76 8.75
CA ALA A 105 -3.58 8.86 7.36
C ALA A 105 -2.16 9.43 7.24
N GLY A 106 -1.88 10.55 7.92
CA GLY A 106 -0.56 11.19 7.87
C GLY A 106 0.58 10.32 8.42
N VAL A 107 0.35 9.57 9.50
CA VAL A 107 1.39 8.68 10.06
C VAL A 107 1.60 7.46 9.16
N ILE A 108 0.52 6.87 8.64
CA ILE A 108 0.60 5.72 7.75
C ILE A 108 1.34 6.10 6.46
N GLU A 109 0.99 7.25 5.88
CA GLU A 109 1.63 7.77 4.66
C GLU A 109 3.11 8.10 4.89
N ASP A 110 3.43 8.81 5.97
CA ASP A 110 4.81 9.19 6.32
C ASP A 110 5.70 7.96 6.53
N VAL A 111 5.24 6.98 7.32
CA VAL A 111 6.01 5.74 7.54
C VAL A 111 6.18 4.97 6.24
N LEU A 112 5.11 4.82 5.44
CA LEU A 112 5.19 4.12 4.15
C LEU A 112 6.18 4.82 3.21
N GLU A 113 6.16 6.15 3.14
CA GLU A 113 7.09 6.94 2.34
C GLU A 113 8.55 6.72 2.74
N HIS A 114 8.83 6.59 4.04
CA HIS A 114 10.17 6.40 4.57
C HIS A 114 10.66 4.93 4.59
N VAL A 115 9.83 3.96 4.21
CA VAL A 115 10.30 2.57 4.00
C VAL A 115 11.34 2.55 2.88
N ASP A 116 12.49 1.95 3.15
CA ASP A 116 13.63 1.92 2.24
C ASP A 116 14.36 0.57 2.31
N TRP A 117 14.96 0.15 1.19
CA TRP A 117 15.72 -1.09 1.10
C TRP A 117 16.90 -1.15 2.10
N ARG A 118 17.43 0.00 2.53
CA ARG A 118 18.50 0.10 3.53
C ARG A 118 18.08 -0.36 4.93
N MET A 119 16.77 -0.53 5.16
CA MET A 119 16.26 -1.13 6.39
C MET A 119 16.49 -2.65 6.44
N ALA A 120 16.84 -3.29 5.32
CA ALA A 120 17.19 -4.69 5.26
C ALA A 120 18.55 -4.93 5.95
N TRP A 121 18.62 -5.90 6.86
CA TRP A 121 19.86 -6.19 7.60
C TRP A 121 20.73 -7.27 6.93
N ALA A 122 20.21 -7.98 5.92
CA ALA A 122 20.99 -8.83 5.02
C ALA A 122 20.27 -9.01 3.67
N ALA A 123 20.99 -9.50 2.65
CA ALA A 123 20.45 -9.66 1.29
C ALA A 123 20.07 -11.10 0.90
N ASP A 124 20.09 -12.03 1.85
CA ASP A 124 19.39 -13.29 1.70
C ASP A 124 17.87 -13.08 1.73
N SER A 125 17.15 -13.95 1.04
CA SER A 125 15.69 -13.95 0.95
C SER A 125 15.16 -15.39 1.03
N PHE A 126 14.43 -15.68 2.09
CA PHE A 126 13.78 -16.97 2.34
C PHE A 126 12.26 -16.77 2.38
N ILE A 127 11.65 -16.64 1.20
CA ILE A 127 10.23 -16.29 1.01
C ILE A 127 9.29 -17.17 1.82
N ALA A 128 9.45 -18.50 1.78
CA ALA A 128 8.60 -19.41 2.53
C ALA A 128 8.68 -19.21 4.05
N GLN A 129 9.88 -18.88 4.56
CA GLN A 129 10.10 -18.63 5.98
C GLN A 129 9.52 -17.27 6.39
N GLY A 130 9.71 -16.24 5.56
CA GLY A 130 9.10 -14.92 5.70
C GLY A 130 7.57 -14.97 5.73
N LEU A 131 6.97 -15.71 4.79
CA LEU A 131 5.53 -15.92 4.75
C LEU A 131 5.02 -16.64 6.00
N ASN A 132 5.72 -17.71 6.44
CA ASN A 132 5.42 -18.37 7.71
C ASN A 132 5.52 -17.42 8.92
N ALA A 133 6.48 -16.50 8.92
CA ALA A 133 6.60 -15.47 9.96
C ALA A 133 5.41 -14.50 9.92
N ALA A 134 5.04 -13.98 8.75
CA ALA A 134 3.88 -13.10 8.56
C ALA A 134 2.58 -13.77 9.03
N LEU A 135 2.32 -15.01 8.61
CA LEU A 135 1.14 -15.78 8.99
C LEU A 135 1.05 -15.98 10.52
N ARG A 136 2.17 -16.29 11.18
CA ARG A 136 2.22 -16.40 12.65
C ARG A 136 1.95 -15.06 13.34
N ILE A 137 2.44 -13.95 12.79
CA ILE A 137 2.17 -12.61 13.31
C ILE A 137 0.67 -12.36 13.25
N VAL A 138 0.05 -12.49 12.08
CA VAL A 138 -1.39 -12.28 11.84
C VAL A 138 -2.24 -13.11 12.81
N LYS A 139 -1.97 -14.41 12.92
CA LYS A 139 -2.72 -15.34 13.78
C LYS A 139 -2.70 -14.99 15.27
N LYS A 140 -1.65 -14.31 15.74
CA LYS A 140 -1.53 -13.91 17.15
C LYS A 140 -2.32 -12.64 17.50
N ARG A 141 -2.97 -11.99 16.52
CA ARG A 141 -3.76 -10.76 16.75
C ARG A 141 -5.23 -11.10 16.86
N ASP A 142 -5.92 -10.36 17.72
CA ASP A 142 -7.37 -10.41 17.89
C ASP A 142 -7.93 -8.98 17.84
N PRO A 143 -8.79 -8.63 16.87
CA PRO A 143 -9.20 -9.46 15.73
C PRO A 143 -8.06 -9.67 14.74
N ALA A 144 -8.01 -10.84 14.09
CA ALA A 144 -6.99 -11.15 13.10
C ALA A 144 -7.09 -10.23 11.87
N PRO A 145 -5.99 -9.57 11.45
CA PRO A 145 -5.97 -8.83 10.19
C PRO A 145 -5.93 -9.80 9.00
N ARG A 146 -6.26 -9.30 7.81
CA ARG A 146 -6.06 -10.01 6.56
C ARG A 146 -4.63 -9.71 6.09
N LEU A 147 -3.88 -10.73 5.72
CA LEU A 147 -2.49 -10.57 5.28
C LEU A 147 -2.44 -10.00 3.86
N VAL A 148 -1.55 -9.04 3.59
CA VAL A 148 -1.18 -8.64 2.24
C VAL A 148 0.33 -8.74 2.14
N PHE A 149 0.84 -9.83 1.58
CA PHE A 149 2.28 -10.09 1.49
C PHE A 149 2.78 -9.74 0.09
N LEU A 150 3.66 -8.73 -0.04
CA LEU A 150 4.16 -8.23 -1.32
C LEU A 150 5.62 -8.64 -1.49
N SER A 151 5.93 -9.40 -2.54
CA SER A 151 7.30 -9.85 -2.86
C SER A 151 7.39 -10.23 -4.34
N ASP A 152 8.61 -10.22 -4.91
CA ASP A 152 8.88 -10.85 -6.20
C ASP A 152 9.01 -12.38 -6.12
N GLY A 153 9.07 -12.94 -4.91
CA GLY A 153 9.13 -14.37 -4.68
C GLY A 153 10.50 -15.00 -4.94
N GLN A 154 11.54 -14.21 -5.25
CA GLN A 154 12.86 -14.75 -5.51
C GLN A 154 13.57 -15.10 -4.19
N GLN A 155 14.02 -16.35 -4.09
CA GLN A 155 14.83 -16.82 -2.96
C GLN A 155 16.32 -16.66 -3.27
N THR A 156 17.10 -16.26 -2.26
CA THR A 156 18.55 -16.10 -2.39
C THR A 156 19.25 -16.48 -1.08
N PRO A 157 20.21 -17.43 -1.10
CA PRO A 157 20.56 -18.30 -2.24
C PRO A 157 19.38 -19.20 -2.65
N GLU A 158 19.41 -19.73 -3.87
CA GLU A 158 18.43 -20.73 -4.31
C GLU A 158 18.56 -21.99 -3.44
N ASP A 159 17.47 -22.37 -2.77
CA ASP A 159 17.39 -23.61 -1.99
C ASP A 159 16.58 -24.65 -2.77
N PRO A 160 17.16 -25.83 -3.11
CA PRO A 160 16.41 -26.89 -3.77
C PRO A 160 15.32 -27.49 -2.87
N VAL A 161 15.39 -27.30 -1.55
CA VAL A 161 14.40 -27.79 -0.60
C VAL A 161 13.42 -26.68 -0.27
N ARG A 162 12.20 -26.81 -0.77
CA ARG A 162 11.12 -25.88 -0.46
C ARG A 162 10.69 -26.02 1.02
N PRO A 163 10.78 -24.96 1.84
CA PRO A 163 10.25 -25.02 3.20
C PRO A 163 8.72 -25.13 3.16
N GLU A 164 8.17 -26.08 3.93
CA GLU A 164 6.72 -26.23 4.05
C GLU A 164 6.09 -25.00 4.74
N LEU A 165 4.92 -24.59 4.25
CA LEU A 165 4.08 -23.62 4.97
C LEU A 165 3.43 -24.31 6.17
N LYS A 166 3.69 -23.79 7.37
CA LYS A 166 3.21 -24.32 8.64
C LYS A 166 1.86 -23.70 9.00
N ILE A 167 0.89 -23.79 8.08
CA ILE A 167 -0.45 -23.24 8.24
C ILE A 167 -1.51 -24.20 7.70
N LYS A 168 -2.71 -24.19 8.30
CA LYS A 168 -3.87 -24.84 7.72
C LYS A 168 -4.50 -23.93 6.66
N PRO A 169 -4.85 -24.41 5.46
CA PRO A 169 -5.49 -23.60 4.44
C PRO A 169 -6.71 -22.85 4.99
N GLY A 170 -6.80 -21.53 4.73
CA GLY A 170 -7.92 -20.68 5.14
C GLY A 170 -7.91 -20.25 6.61
N GLU A 171 -6.91 -20.63 7.41
CA GLU A 171 -6.76 -20.16 8.79
C GLU A 171 -6.46 -18.64 8.86
N VAL A 172 -5.80 -18.11 7.82
CA VAL A 172 -5.59 -16.68 7.61
C VAL A 172 -6.18 -16.33 6.25
N GLN A 173 -6.92 -15.22 6.20
CA GLN A 173 -7.40 -14.64 4.95
C GLN A 173 -6.45 -13.56 4.46
N GLY A 174 -6.42 -13.32 3.15
CA GLY A 174 -5.55 -12.30 2.60
C GLY A 174 -5.12 -12.59 1.17
N LEU A 175 -4.06 -11.90 0.76
CA LEU A 175 -3.49 -11.94 -0.58
C LEU A 175 -1.97 -12.07 -0.50
N ILE A 176 -1.41 -12.89 -1.38
CA ILE A 176 -0.02 -12.79 -1.82
C ILE A 176 -0.01 -11.96 -3.09
N VAL A 177 0.83 -10.93 -3.11
CA VAL A 177 0.93 -9.96 -4.19
C VAL A 177 2.31 -10.11 -4.84
N GLY A 178 2.34 -10.58 -6.07
CA GLY A 178 3.55 -10.71 -6.86
C GLY A 178 4.01 -9.37 -7.42
N VAL A 179 5.23 -8.95 -7.10
CA VAL A 179 5.79 -7.65 -7.52
C VAL A 179 6.86 -7.85 -8.59
N GLY A 180 6.83 -7.03 -9.65
CA GLY A 180 7.76 -7.10 -10.77
C GLY A 180 7.24 -7.90 -11.96
N ASP A 181 8.13 -8.15 -12.93
CA ASP A 181 7.82 -8.88 -14.16
C ASP A 181 8.52 -10.24 -14.21
N VAL A 182 7.94 -11.19 -14.94
CA VAL A 182 8.50 -12.54 -15.15
C VAL A 182 9.73 -12.53 -16.05
N LYS A 183 9.98 -11.41 -16.74
CA LYS A 183 11.18 -11.21 -17.55
C LYS A 183 12.37 -10.87 -16.63
N PRO A 184 13.47 -11.63 -16.69
CA PRO A 184 14.67 -11.33 -15.89
C PRO A 184 15.28 -9.96 -16.22
N VAL A 185 15.56 -9.18 -15.18
CA VAL A 185 16.23 -7.87 -15.25
C VAL A 185 17.39 -7.80 -14.26
N PRO A 186 18.45 -7.03 -14.55
CA PRO A 186 19.56 -6.89 -13.62
C PRO A 186 19.17 -6.03 -12.41
N ILE A 187 19.71 -6.36 -11.24
CA ILE A 187 19.44 -5.62 -10.00
C ILE A 187 20.44 -4.46 -9.89
N PRO A 188 19.98 -3.19 -9.83
CA PRO A 188 20.90 -2.07 -9.67
C PRO A 188 21.55 -2.12 -8.29
N ARG A 189 22.87 -1.88 -8.26
CA ARG A 189 23.59 -1.64 -7.02
C ARG A 189 23.52 -0.17 -6.71
N LEU A 190 23.02 0.17 -5.52
CA LEU A 190 22.82 1.56 -5.09
C LEU A 190 23.77 1.91 -3.96
N ASP A 191 24.20 3.17 -3.90
CA ASP A 191 24.86 3.72 -2.72
C ASP A 191 23.84 4.17 -1.66
N ARG A 192 24.33 4.74 -0.56
CA ARG A 192 23.49 5.21 0.56
C ARG A 192 22.56 6.37 0.20
N GLU A 193 22.83 7.06 -0.91
CA GLU A 193 22.07 8.17 -1.45
C GLU A 193 21.20 7.76 -2.65
N ASN A 194 21.00 6.45 -2.87
CA ASN A 194 20.25 5.88 -4.00
C ASN A 194 20.85 6.20 -5.39
N ARG A 195 22.16 6.50 -5.46
CA ARG A 195 22.85 6.66 -6.75
C ARG A 195 23.30 5.29 -7.28
N PRO A 196 23.14 5.03 -8.59
CA PRO A 196 23.54 3.77 -9.17
C PRO A 196 25.07 3.65 -9.23
N LEU A 197 25.59 2.54 -8.71
CA LEU A 197 27.00 2.13 -8.76
C LEU A 197 27.28 1.08 -9.84
N GLY A 198 26.24 0.59 -10.53
CA GLY A 198 26.30 -0.51 -11.47
C GLY A 198 25.20 -1.52 -11.18
N PHE A 199 25.48 -2.79 -11.46
CA PHE A 199 24.56 -3.90 -11.22
C PHE A 199 25.24 -4.98 -10.40
N TRP A 200 24.45 -5.77 -9.67
CA TRP A 200 24.95 -6.94 -8.97
C TRP A 200 25.41 -8.01 -9.98
N GLU A 201 26.54 -8.65 -9.72
CA GLU A 201 27.05 -9.78 -10.50
C GLU A 201 26.86 -11.09 -9.75
N LYS A 202 26.82 -12.23 -10.46
CA LYS A 202 26.71 -13.55 -9.81
C LYS A 202 27.85 -13.82 -8.82
N ALA A 203 29.02 -13.24 -9.09
CA ALA A 203 30.19 -13.31 -8.22
C ALA A 203 29.94 -12.73 -6.82
N ASP A 204 29.05 -11.75 -6.71
CA ASP A 204 28.79 -11.03 -5.46
C ASP A 204 27.93 -11.83 -4.48
N ILE A 205 27.09 -12.74 -4.99
CA ILE A 205 26.20 -13.61 -4.20
C ILE A 205 26.98 -14.74 -3.51
N LEU A 206 28.06 -15.23 -4.14
CA LEU A 206 28.86 -16.37 -3.67
C LEU A 206 29.89 -16.01 -2.60
N ALA A 207 30.16 -14.72 -2.39
CA ALA A 207 30.99 -14.25 -1.30
C ALA A 207 30.13 -14.11 -0.03
N PRO A 208 30.57 -14.56 1.17
CA PRO A 208 29.83 -14.34 2.40
C PRO A 208 29.75 -12.85 2.68
N VAL A 209 28.62 -12.23 2.30
CA VAL A 209 28.40 -10.79 2.51
C VAL A 209 28.17 -10.58 4.00
N THR A 210 29.24 -10.27 4.71
CA THR A 210 29.17 -9.83 6.10
C THR A 210 28.40 -8.50 6.14
N THR A 211 27.62 -8.26 7.20
CA THR A 211 26.77 -7.06 7.37
C THR A 211 27.48 -5.72 7.12
N THR A 212 28.81 -5.66 7.27
CA THR A 212 29.64 -4.49 6.99
C THR A 212 29.92 -4.24 5.50
N ALA A 213 29.90 -5.28 4.66
CA ALA A 213 30.09 -5.12 3.21
C ALA A 213 28.90 -4.43 2.53
N TYR A 214 27.70 -4.50 3.12
CA TYR A 214 26.53 -3.70 2.69
C TYR A 214 26.66 -2.22 3.03
N LEU A 215 27.41 -1.90 4.09
CA LEU A 215 27.60 -0.52 4.54
C LEU A 215 28.74 0.16 3.79
N ASP A 216 29.71 -0.60 3.28
CA ASP A 216 30.91 -0.07 2.64
C ASP A 216 30.83 -0.17 1.11
N ALA A 217 30.08 0.76 0.52
CA ALA A 217 30.04 0.98 -0.93
C ALA A 217 31.40 1.41 -1.52
N SER A 218 32.41 1.64 -0.67
CA SER A 218 33.75 2.13 -1.03
C SER A 218 34.83 1.05 -1.06
N ALA A 219 34.50 -0.22 -0.78
CA ALA A 219 35.46 -1.32 -0.89
C ALA A 219 35.81 -1.54 -2.37
N ASP A 220 37.02 -1.12 -2.73
CA ASP A 220 37.65 -1.24 -4.05
C ASP A 220 37.44 -2.64 -4.66
N THR A 221 36.57 -2.72 -5.67
CA THR A 221 36.27 -3.94 -6.42
C THR A 221 37.31 -4.22 -7.52
N SER A 222 38.38 -3.42 -7.63
CA SER A 222 39.44 -3.57 -8.65
C SER A 222 40.17 -4.93 -8.63
N HIS A 223 39.99 -5.74 -7.57
CA HIS A 223 40.61 -7.05 -7.42
C HIS A 223 39.75 -8.26 -7.85
N ARG A 224 38.52 -8.07 -8.36
CA ARG A 224 37.69 -9.19 -8.86
C ARG A 224 37.80 -9.40 -10.38
N ARG A 225 39.03 -9.37 -10.92
CA ARG A 225 39.31 -9.83 -12.30
C ARG A 225 39.38 -11.35 -12.32
N GLY A 226 38.24 -12.02 -12.42
CA GLY A 226 38.22 -13.48 -12.53
C GLY A 226 36.88 -14.17 -12.81
N ASN A 227 35.75 -13.45 -12.84
CA ASN A 227 34.45 -14.03 -13.16
C ASN A 227 33.94 -13.48 -14.49
N ASP A 228 33.07 -14.22 -15.17
CA ASP A 228 32.57 -13.95 -16.53
C ASP A 228 31.81 -12.62 -16.72
N GLY A 229 31.73 -11.76 -15.69
CA GLY A 229 30.99 -10.51 -15.70
C GLY A 229 29.48 -10.70 -15.84
N SER A 230 28.96 -11.91 -15.61
CA SER A 230 27.53 -12.16 -15.76
C SER A 230 26.73 -11.50 -14.64
N LEU A 231 25.78 -10.67 -15.07
CA LEU A 231 24.86 -9.97 -14.18
C LEU A 231 24.01 -10.97 -13.39
N TYR A 232 23.79 -10.65 -12.12
CA TYR A 232 22.77 -11.30 -11.32
C TYR A 232 21.41 -10.70 -11.70
N LEU A 233 20.50 -11.57 -12.12
CA LEU A 233 19.20 -11.19 -12.64
C LEU A 233 18.11 -11.56 -11.64
N SER A 234 17.03 -10.77 -11.67
CA SER A 234 15.84 -10.96 -10.85
C SER A 234 14.59 -10.90 -11.71
N TRP A 235 13.59 -11.71 -11.34
CA TRP A 235 12.28 -11.77 -11.99
C TRP A 235 11.22 -12.14 -10.93
N LEU A 236 9.96 -11.93 -11.27
CA LEU A 236 8.82 -12.38 -10.49
C LEU A 236 8.69 -13.92 -10.58
N HIS A 237 8.88 -14.62 -9.46
CA HIS A 237 8.61 -16.04 -9.27
C HIS A 237 7.10 -16.31 -9.10
N GLU A 238 6.33 -15.99 -10.14
CA GLU A 238 4.86 -16.00 -10.10
C GLU A 238 4.28 -17.38 -9.75
N THR A 239 4.80 -18.46 -10.35
CA THR A 239 4.34 -19.83 -10.06
C THR A 239 4.54 -20.20 -8.60
N GLU A 240 5.69 -19.86 -8.03
CA GLU A 240 6.01 -20.18 -6.64
C GLU A 240 5.10 -19.43 -5.65
N LEU A 241 4.86 -18.13 -5.91
CA LEU A 241 3.94 -17.32 -5.10
C LEU A 241 2.49 -17.80 -5.20
N ARG A 242 2.03 -18.23 -6.39
CA ARG A 242 0.71 -18.84 -6.57
C ARG A 242 0.59 -20.13 -5.78
N ASP A 243 1.59 -21.00 -5.86
CA ASP A 243 1.60 -22.26 -5.10
C ASP A 243 1.57 -22.01 -3.59
N PHE A 244 2.26 -20.97 -3.09
CA PHE A 244 2.18 -20.57 -1.68
C PHE A 244 0.79 -20.04 -1.31
N ALA A 245 0.16 -19.26 -2.18
CA ALA A 245 -1.19 -18.74 -1.96
C ALA A 245 -2.19 -19.90 -1.85
N ASP A 246 -2.15 -20.84 -2.79
CA ASP A 246 -3.02 -22.02 -2.81
C ASP A 246 -2.81 -22.89 -1.56
N THR A 247 -1.55 -23.12 -1.17
CA THR A 247 -1.21 -23.90 0.03
C THR A 247 -1.72 -23.24 1.31
N ALA A 248 -1.66 -21.91 1.41
CA ALA A 248 -2.15 -21.17 2.57
C ALA A 248 -3.66 -20.89 2.54
N GLY A 249 -4.32 -21.08 1.39
CA GLY A 249 -5.70 -20.65 1.15
C GLY A 249 -5.86 -19.12 1.04
N LEU A 250 -4.81 -18.43 0.58
CA LEU A 250 -4.81 -17.00 0.28
C LEU A 250 -5.13 -16.77 -1.20
N GLY A 251 -5.60 -15.58 -1.55
CA GLY A 251 -5.66 -15.18 -2.96
C GLY A 251 -4.28 -14.80 -3.50
N TYR A 252 -4.11 -14.87 -4.82
CA TYR A 252 -2.92 -14.36 -5.51
C TYR A 252 -3.31 -13.21 -6.45
N LEU A 253 -2.49 -12.15 -6.46
CA LEU A 253 -2.60 -11.04 -7.40
C LEU A 253 -1.21 -10.68 -7.91
N ARG A 254 -1.03 -10.58 -9.22
CA ARG A 254 0.15 -9.91 -9.79
C ARG A 254 -0.06 -8.40 -9.76
N LEU A 255 0.92 -7.66 -9.25
CA LEU A 255 0.83 -6.22 -9.08
C LEU A 255 1.17 -5.50 -10.37
N ASP A 256 0.23 -5.48 -11.32
CA ASP A 256 0.42 -4.76 -12.59
C ASP A 256 0.07 -3.27 -12.47
N THR A 257 -0.92 -2.93 -11.62
CA THR A 257 -1.38 -1.54 -11.41
C THR A 257 -1.76 -1.28 -9.95
N PRO A 258 -1.57 -0.06 -9.43
CA PRO A 258 -2.10 0.35 -8.12
C PRO A 258 -3.61 0.15 -7.97
N GLU A 259 -4.37 0.41 -9.05
CA GLU A 259 -5.82 0.28 -9.09
C GLU A 259 -6.26 -1.17 -8.93
N GLY A 260 -5.52 -2.11 -9.54
CA GLY A 260 -5.77 -3.54 -9.40
C GLY A 260 -5.67 -4.00 -7.94
N LEU A 261 -4.64 -3.55 -7.22
CA LEU A 261 -4.49 -3.85 -5.79
C LEU A 261 -5.61 -3.20 -4.96
N SER A 262 -5.93 -1.93 -5.22
CA SER A 262 -7.03 -1.23 -4.54
C SER A 262 -8.38 -1.93 -4.75
N LEU A 263 -8.64 -2.45 -5.94
CA LEU A 263 -9.88 -3.19 -6.23
C LEU A 263 -9.94 -4.51 -5.47
N ALA A 264 -8.85 -5.30 -5.50
CA ALA A 264 -8.77 -6.59 -4.81
C ALA A 264 -8.93 -6.46 -3.29
N LEU A 265 -8.35 -5.41 -2.69
CA LEU A 265 -8.45 -5.13 -1.25
C LEU A 265 -9.80 -4.53 -0.82
N ARG A 266 -10.73 -4.36 -1.74
CA ARG A 266 -12.11 -3.94 -1.42
C ARG A 266 -13.13 -5.04 -1.72
N ASP A 267 -12.66 -6.26 -1.98
CA ASP A 267 -13.53 -7.44 -2.11
C ASP A 267 -14.36 -7.62 -0.83
N PRO A 268 -15.70 -7.65 -0.91
CA PRO A 268 -16.57 -7.88 0.23
C PRO A 268 -16.22 -9.12 1.07
N ALA A 269 -15.61 -10.16 0.46
CA ALA A 269 -15.17 -11.36 1.16
C ALA A 269 -14.04 -11.10 2.17
N LEU A 270 -13.27 -10.03 1.99
CA LEU A 270 -12.20 -9.63 2.91
C LEU A 270 -12.67 -8.62 3.96
N GLY A 271 -13.89 -8.08 3.82
CA GLY A 271 -14.45 -7.05 4.70
C GLY A 271 -15.39 -7.61 5.77
N GLU A 272 -15.73 -6.76 6.73
CA GLU A 272 -16.79 -7.02 7.71
C GLU A 272 -17.69 -5.79 7.83
N LEU A 273 -18.99 -5.99 8.04
CA LEU A 273 -19.91 -4.89 8.31
C LEU A 273 -19.73 -4.42 9.76
N ARG A 274 -19.41 -3.14 9.94
CA ARG A 274 -19.25 -2.55 11.27
C ARG A 274 -19.90 -1.17 11.33
N VAL A 275 -20.47 -0.85 12.48
CA VAL A 275 -20.95 0.50 12.78
C VAL A 275 -19.74 1.39 13.03
N VAL A 276 -19.55 2.40 12.19
CA VAL A 276 -18.42 3.34 12.27
C VAL A 276 -18.88 4.79 12.28
N PRO A 277 -18.24 5.67 13.09
CA PRO A 277 -18.50 7.10 13.07
C PRO A 277 -18.13 7.70 11.71
N THR A 278 -19.13 8.00 10.90
CA THR A 278 -18.95 8.50 9.53
C THR A 278 -19.21 10.01 9.51
N GLY A 279 -18.23 10.76 9.00
CA GLY A 279 -18.35 12.21 8.81
C GLY A 279 -19.40 12.56 7.76
N ILE A 280 -20.34 13.44 8.13
CA ILE A 280 -21.35 13.98 7.21
C ILE A 280 -21.05 15.43 6.81
N GLY A 281 -19.85 15.94 7.13
CA GLY A 281 -19.46 17.31 6.80
C GLY A 281 -19.59 17.64 5.32
N TRP A 282 -19.25 16.70 4.43
CA TRP A 282 -19.35 16.92 2.98
C TRP A 282 -20.80 17.07 2.50
N THR A 283 -21.77 16.35 3.08
CA THR A 283 -23.19 16.50 2.72
C THR A 283 -23.72 17.83 3.21
N LEU A 284 -23.34 18.25 4.43
CA LEU A 284 -23.69 19.56 4.97
C LEU A 284 -23.11 20.69 4.12
N ALA A 285 -21.85 20.58 3.72
CA ALA A 285 -21.19 21.54 2.83
C ALA A 285 -21.85 21.61 1.45
N LEU A 286 -22.25 20.46 0.87
CA LEU A 286 -22.97 20.40 -0.40
C LEU A 286 -24.34 21.08 -0.30
N ILE A 287 -25.09 20.84 0.78
CA ILE A 287 -26.39 21.49 1.01
C ILE A 287 -26.19 23.01 1.17
N ALA A 288 -25.17 23.43 1.93
CA ALA A 288 -24.84 24.85 2.09
C ALA A 288 -24.52 25.51 0.74
N TRP A 289 -23.73 24.84 -0.11
CA TRP A 289 -23.38 25.31 -1.45
C TRP A 289 -24.60 25.43 -2.37
N LEU A 290 -25.49 24.43 -2.35
CA LEU A 290 -26.75 24.46 -3.11
C LEU A 290 -27.66 25.60 -2.65
N LEU A 291 -27.74 25.89 -1.35
CA LEU A 291 -28.52 27.01 -0.82
C LEU A 291 -28.00 28.38 -1.30
N VAL A 292 -26.69 28.51 -1.49
CA VAL A 292 -26.07 29.73 -2.02
C VAL A 292 -26.34 29.87 -3.52
N ILE A 293 -26.23 28.79 -4.30
CA ILE A 293 -26.26 28.86 -5.77
C ILE A 293 -27.68 28.80 -6.35
N TRP A 294 -28.58 28.02 -5.75
CA TRP A 294 -29.93 27.81 -6.27
C TRP A 294 -30.70 29.12 -6.58
N PRO A 295 -30.64 30.18 -5.74
CA PRO A 295 -31.28 31.46 -6.03
C PRO A 295 -30.72 32.19 -7.26
N HIS A 296 -29.49 31.89 -7.70
CA HIS A 296 -28.86 32.48 -8.87
C HIS A 296 -29.14 31.70 -10.17
N LEU A 297 -29.47 30.40 -10.06
CA LEU A 297 -29.79 29.55 -11.20
C LEU A 297 -31.26 29.59 -11.62
N VAL A 298 -32.17 29.90 -10.68
CA VAL A 298 -33.61 30.01 -10.97
C VAL A 298 -33.94 31.47 -11.31
N PRO A 299 -34.25 31.81 -12.57
CA PRO A 299 -34.66 33.17 -12.92
C PRO A 299 -35.94 33.51 -12.17
N ASP A 300 -36.00 34.67 -11.52
CA ASP A 300 -37.21 35.12 -10.82
C ASP A 300 -38.37 35.21 -11.85
N PRO A 301 -39.42 34.37 -11.74
CA PRO A 301 -40.53 34.41 -12.70
C PRO A 301 -41.28 35.74 -12.68
N ARG A 302 -41.02 36.61 -11.69
CA ARG A 302 -41.60 37.96 -11.59
C ARG A 302 -40.81 39.05 -12.31
N ALA A 303 -39.60 38.77 -12.79
CA ALA A 303 -38.80 39.72 -13.56
C ALA A 303 -39.36 39.95 -14.99
N ARG A 304 -40.27 39.09 -15.47
CA ARG A 304 -40.87 39.18 -16.82
C ARG A 304 -42.09 40.12 -16.92
N HIS A 305 -42.57 40.72 -15.83
CA HIS A 305 -43.83 41.49 -15.81
C HIS A 305 -43.66 43.02 -15.74
N VAL A 306 -42.48 43.58 -16.02
CA VAL A 306 -42.23 45.05 -15.92
C VAL A 306 -41.96 45.72 -17.28
N SER A 307 -42.14 45.01 -18.40
CA SER A 307 -42.11 45.61 -19.74
C SER A 307 -43.48 45.45 -20.40
N GLY A 308 -44.42 46.31 -20.01
CA GLY A 308 -45.70 46.56 -20.68
C GLY A 308 -45.84 48.05 -20.92
#